data_AF-A0A1Q7XSR6-F1
#
_entry.id   AF-A0A1Q7XSR6-F1
#
_cell.length_a   1.000
_cell.length_b   1.000
_cell.length_c   1.000
_cell.angle_alpha   90.00
_cell.angle_beta   90.00
_cell.angle_gamma   90.00
#
_symmetry.space_group_name_H-M   'P 1'
#
loop_
_entity.id
_entity.type
_entity.pdbx_description
1 polymer ?
#
loop_
_entity_poly.entity_id
_entity_poly.type
_entity_poly.pdbx_seq_one_letter_code
_entity_poly.pdbx_strand_id
1 'polypeptide(L)'
;MNILGINAYHGNASAAIVCDGRLIAAVEEERFNRVKYAAGFPAEAIRYCLKEAGLTLADIHHVAVPRKPCARLATKLLYALRMPSFARTRVKVLAKFTGIPEALAAAFDADPKKTGATFHRIEHHQAHLASSFFVSPFERAALLSADGLGDFASTMWGAGADNRMRIDGAVAFPHSLGLFYTAVTQYLGFLKFGDEYKVMGLAAYGHPEQLGSFRDMVRFDSRSNGNGFRLGLAYFSHHRTGPEMSWAEGHQTPTLGKMFSEQMAKRLGPVRAPEEALEERHRNLACSLQARLEEVYLGMMKKLGERTGLKAVCLAGGVAFNCVANGKVFDATPFEQVYVHPAAGDAGLAVGAAYYVWHHKLGKPRSFVMHHAYWGPAYLREEIRRAIDSNGLAQSGYSIAELNEEELPRSAARIIADGKILGWFQGRAEWGPRALGNRSIVADPRRPEMKEILNRRIKHREIFRPFAPSILAEATAEYFEKSYPSPFMTLAYSVRPEKRDKIPAPTHVDGTGRLQTVTREANPRYHALISAFRDLTGVPVVLNTSFNDNEPIVCRPQEAIDCFLRTQMDALVLGDFLVSRR
;
A
#
# COMPACT_ATOMS: atom_id res chain seq x y z
N MET A 1 -4.00 7.98 -27.54
CA MET A 1 -2.65 7.41 -27.31
C MET A 1 -2.69 6.60 -26.02
N ASN A 2 -2.44 5.29 -26.13
CA ASN A 2 -2.73 4.33 -25.05
C ASN A 2 -1.44 3.68 -24.56
N ILE A 3 -1.21 3.74 -23.25
CA ILE A 3 0.01 3.26 -22.59
C ILE A 3 -0.36 2.25 -21.51
N LEU A 4 0.13 1.02 -21.67
CA LEU A 4 -0.02 -0.05 -20.70
C LEU A 4 1.22 -0.12 -19.79
N GLY A 5 1.06 0.17 -18.51
CA GLY A 5 2.07 -0.04 -17.48
C GLY A 5 1.97 -1.45 -16.89
N ILE A 6 3.10 -2.16 -16.78
CA ILE A 6 3.16 -3.54 -16.29
C ILE A 6 4.24 -3.67 -15.22
N ASN A 7 3.85 -4.03 -14.00
CA ASN A 7 4.77 -4.54 -12.97
C ASN A 7 4.66 -6.07 -12.91
N ALA A 8 5.75 -6.78 -13.23
CA ALA A 8 5.76 -8.23 -13.34
C ALA A 8 7.01 -8.85 -12.68
N TYR A 9 6.93 -10.13 -12.33
CA TYR A 9 8.04 -10.96 -11.79
C TYR A 9 8.71 -10.39 -10.53
N HIS A 10 7.96 -9.60 -9.77
CA HIS A 10 8.26 -9.12 -8.44
C HIS A 10 6.95 -9.17 -7.64
N GLY A 11 7.03 -9.08 -6.31
CA GLY A 11 5.85 -8.97 -5.44
C GLY A 11 4.99 -7.77 -5.84
N ASN A 12 3.68 -7.90 -5.64
CA ASN A 12 2.68 -6.91 -6.05
C ASN A 12 2.62 -6.70 -7.58
N ALA A 13 2.63 -7.81 -8.33
CA ALA A 13 2.38 -7.80 -9.76
C ALA A 13 1.07 -7.06 -10.06
N SER A 14 1.08 -6.19 -11.06
CA SER A 14 -0.03 -5.29 -11.34
C SER A 14 0.05 -4.65 -12.72
N ALA A 15 -1.08 -4.08 -13.14
CA ALA A 15 -1.20 -3.37 -14.40
C ALA A 15 -1.93 -2.04 -14.22
N ALA A 16 -1.64 -1.10 -15.11
CA ALA A 16 -2.34 0.18 -15.22
C ALA A 16 -2.45 0.59 -16.69
N ILE A 17 -3.55 1.24 -17.07
CA ILE A 17 -3.75 1.74 -18.43
C ILE A 17 -4.01 3.26 -18.41
N VAL A 18 -3.22 3.98 -19.21
CA VAL A 18 -3.34 5.42 -19.39
C VAL A 18 -3.74 5.70 -20.84
N CYS A 19 -4.87 6.38 -21.02
CA CYS A 19 -5.38 6.78 -22.32
C CYS A 19 -5.40 8.30 -22.39
N ASP A 20 -4.65 8.86 -23.34
CA ASP A 20 -4.55 10.31 -23.58
C ASP A 20 -4.28 11.13 -22.30
N GLY A 21 -3.34 10.64 -21.49
CA GLY A 21 -2.90 11.29 -20.26
C GLY A 21 -3.84 11.12 -19.07
N ARG A 22 -4.88 10.29 -19.18
CA ARG A 22 -5.81 9.96 -18.09
C ARG A 22 -5.66 8.51 -17.68
N LEU A 23 -5.62 8.23 -16.37
CA LEU A 23 -5.66 6.87 -15.84
C LEU A 23 -7.09 6.32 -15.97
N ILE A 24 -7.25 5.17 -16.61
CA ILE A 24 -8.57 4.54 -16.79
C ILE A 24 -8.77 3.40 -15.78
N ALA A 25 -7.75 2.57 -15.59
CA ALA A 25 -7.73 1.45 -14.64
C ALA A 25 -6.34 1.18 -14.07
N ALA A 26 -6.30 0.67 -12.85
CA ALA A 26 -5.11 0.15 -12.18
C ALA A 26 -5.54 -0.89 -11.12
N VAL A 27 -4.95 -2.09 -11.17
CA VAL A 27 -5.36 -3.19 -10.28
C VAL A 27 -4.22 -4.20 -10.06
N GLU A 28 -4.16 -4.76 -8.85
CA GLU A 28 -3.15 -5.74 -8.44
C GLU A 28 -3.61 -7.15 -8.83
N GLU A 29 -2.70 -7.99 -9.31
CA GLU A 29 -3.02 -9.36 -9.73
C GLU A 29 -3.60 -10.19 -8.57
N GLU A 30 -3.17 -9.91 -7.33
CA GLU A 30 -3.65 -10.59 -6.12
C GLU A 30 -5.17 -10.46 -5.91
N ARG A 31 -5.81 -9.43 -6.47
CA ARG A 31 -7.26 -9.25 -6.39
C ARG A 31 -8.01 -10.33 -7.16
N PHE A 32 -7.41 -10.89 -8.22
CA PHE A 32 -8.01 -11.89 -9.09
C PHE A 32 -7.58 -13.32 -8.76
N ASN A 33 -6.27 -13.56 -8.63
CA ASN A 33 -5.76 -14.91 -8.38
C ASN A 33 -5.82 -15.33 -6.90
N ARG A 34 -6.18 -14.39 -6.02
CA ARG A 34 -6.33 -14.58 -4.56
C ARG A 34 -5.02 -14.97 -3.85
N VAL A 35 -3.86 -14.81 -4.51
CA VAL A 35 -2.53 -15.04 -3.94
C VAL A 35 -1.97 -13.71 -3.41
N LYS A 36 -1.85 -13.58 -2.08
CA LYS A 36 -1.29 -12.37 -1.47
C LYS A 36 0.12 -12.08 -1.95
N TYR A 37 0.34 -10.83 -2.29
CA TYR A 37 1.57 -10.29 -2.86
C TYR A 37 1.98 -11.01 -4.14
N ALA A 38 0.98 -11.43 -4.93
CA ALA A 38 1.15 -12.17 -6.18
C ALA A 38 2.39 -11.69 -6.94
N ALA A 39 3.31 -12.64 -7.16
CA ALA A 39 4.46 -12.46 -8.01
C ALA A 39 4.23 -13.23 -9.31
N GLY A 40 4.64 -12.66 -10.43
CA GLY A 40 4.44 -13.27 -11.75
C GLY A 40 4.05 -12.27 -12.81
N PHE A 41 3.53 -12.77 -13.93
CA PHE A 41 2.99 -11.94 -15.00
C PHE A 41 1.53 -11.57 -14.69
N PRO A 42 1.15 -10.28 -14.68
CA PRO A 42 -0.16 -9.83 -14.21
C PRO A 42 -1.24 -9.94 -15.31
N ALA A 43 -1.54 -11.15 -15.77
CA ALA A 43 -2.43 -11.38 -16.91
C ALA A 43 -3.86 -10.89 -16.64
N GLU A 44 -4.43 -11.20 -15.46
CA GLU A 44 -5.80 -10.80 -15.12
C GLU A 44 -5.92 -9.29 -14.95
N ALA A 45 -4.92 -8.65 -14.34
CA ALA A 45 -4.89 -7.20 -14.21
C ALA A 45 -4.79 -6.50 -15.58
N ILE A 46 -4.00 -7.03 -16.52
CA ILE A 46 -3.93 -6.48 -17.88
C ILE A 46 -5.26 -6.68 -18.60
N ARG A 47 -5.89 -7.87 -18.51
CA ARG A 47 -7.21 -8.12 -19.11
C ARG A 47 -8.26 -7.16 -18.58
N TYR A 48 -8.27 -6.92 -17.27
CA TYR A 48 -9.15 -5.93 -16.66
C TYR A 48 -8.89 -4.52 -17.20
N CYS A 49 -7.62 -4.09 -17.25
CA CYS A 49 -7.26 -2.77 -17.76
C CYS A 49 -7.72 -2.54 -19.21
N LEU A 50 -7.48 -3.52 -20.09
CA LEU A 50 -7.91 -3.45 -21.48
C LEU A 50 -9.44 -3.42 -21.61
N LYS A 51 -10.14 -4.29 -20.86
CA LYS A 51 -11.60 -4.34 -20.82
C LYS A 51 -12.20 -3.00 -20.36
N GLU A 52 -11.70 -2.44 -19.25
CA GLU A 52 -12.19 -1.16 -18.71
C GLU A 52 -11.95 0.00 -19.70
N ALA A 53 -10.85 -0.03 -20.44
CA ALA A 53 -10.56 0.98 -21.46
C ALA A 53 -11.31 0.76 -22.77
N GLY A 54 -12.01 -0.37 -22.95
CA GLY A 54 -12.63 -0.73 -24.23
C GLY A 54 -11.59 -0.96 -25.34
N LEU A 55 -10.39 -1.42 -24.97
CA LEU A 55 -9.25 -1.58 -25.88
C LEU A 55 -8.87 -3.05 -26.02
N THR A 56 -8.24 -3.36 -27.14
CA THR A 56 -7.52 -4.62 -27.37
C THR A 56 -6.01 -4.38 -27.26
N LEU A 57 -5.20 -5.43 -27.32
CA LEU A 57 -3.74 -5.28 -27.38
C LEU A 57 -3.28 -4.49 -28.62
N ALA A 58 -4.00 -4.56 -29.74
CA ALA A 58 -3.64 -3.86 -30.96
C ALA A 58 -3.77 -2.33 -30.82
N ASP A 59 -4.60 -1.85 -29.88
CA ASP A 59 -4.79 -0.43 -29.61
C ASP A 59 -3.71 0.17 -28.68
N ILE A 60 -2.81 -0.68 -28.16
CA ILE A 60 -1.74 -0.26 -27.25
C ILE A 60 -0.54 0.23 -28.05
N HIS A 61 -0.21 1.50 -27.85
CA HIS A 61 0.89 2.16 -28.56
C HIS A 61 2.23 1.99 -27.82
N HIS A 62 2.16 1.96 -26.49
CA HIS A 62 3.34 1.83 -25.64
C HIS A 62 3.10 0.87 -24.48
N VAL A 63 4.11 0.06 -24.18
CA VAL A 63 4.15 -0.77 -22.96
C VAL A 63 5.30 -0.29 -22.08
N ALA A 64 5.03 0.01 -20.82
CA ALA A 64 6.00 0.56 -19.88
C ALA A 64 6.30 -0.43 -18.75
N VAL A 65 7.57 -0.81 -18.61
CA VAL A 65 8.03 -1.78 -17.60
C VAL A 65 9.06 -1.12 -16.66
N PRO A 66 8.86 -1.14 -15.33
CA PRO A 66 9.69 -0.50 -14.31
C PRO A 66 10.95 -1.33 -13.98
N ARG A 67 11.69 -1.73 -15.01
CA ARG A 67 12.97 -2.43 -14.87
C ARG A 67 13.97 -1.95 -15.91
N LYS A 68 15.10 -1.39 -15.49
CA LYS A 68 16.18 -0.97 -16.41
C LYS A 68 17.47 -1.79 -16.21
N PRO A 69 17.73 -2.81 -17.06
CA PRO A 69 18.90 -3.69 -16.91
C PRO A 69 20.24 -2.97 -16.82
N CYS A 70 20.44 -1.90 -17.60
CA CYS A 70 21.69 -1.14 -17.65
C CYS A 70 21.87 -0.14 -16.48
N ALA A 71 20.86 0.07 -15.63
CA ALA A 71 21.00 0.97 -14.48
C ALA A 71 22.07 0.46 -13.50
N ARG A 72 22.96 1.35 -13.02
CA ARG A 72 24.00 1.06 -12.01
C ARG A 72 24.89 -0.14 -12.34
N LEU A 73 25.34 -0.24 -13.60
CA LEU A 73 26.11 -1.37 -14.10
C LEU A 73 27.40 -1.62 -13.29
N ALA A 74 28.13 -0.57 -12.90
CA ALA A 74 29.34 -0.70 -12.08
C ALA A 74 29.06 -1.36 -10.71
N THR A 75 27.99 -0.94 -10.02
CA THR A 75 27.57 -1.56 -8.75
C THR A 75 27.14 -3.01 -8.96
N LYS A 76 26.42 -3.30 -10.04
CA LYS A 76 26.02 -4.68 -10.41
C LYS A 76 27.24 -5.57 -10.63
N LEU A 77 28.23 -5.12 -11.39
CA LEU A 77 29.46 -5.86 -11.68
C LEU A 77 30.26 -6.14 -10.41
N LEU A 78 30.46 -5.13 -9.55
CA LEU A 78 31.14 -5.29 -8.26
C LEU A 78 30.50 -6.38 -7.40
N TYR A 79 29.17 -6.36 -7.27
CA TYR A 79 28.46 -7.35 -6.46
C TYR A 79 28.28 -8.70 -7.15
N ALA A 80 28.30 -8.75 -8.49
CA ALA A 80 28.32 -10.01 -9.21
C ALA A 80 29.61 -10.79 -8.94
N LEU A 81 30.75 -10.10 -8.88
CA LEU A 81 32.04 -10.69 -8.48
C LEU A 81 32.04 -11.13 -7.02
N ARG A 82 31.46 -10.32 -6.12
CA ARG A 82 31.43 -10.60 -4.69
C ARG A 82 30.43 -11.69 -4.27
N MET A 83 29.35 -11.88 -5.05
CA MET A 83 28.24 -12.80 -4.73
C MET A 83 27.77 -13.56 -5.99
N PRO A 84 28.54 -14.56 -6.46
CA PRO A 84 28.26 -15.23 -7.74
C PRO A 84 26.93 -16.01 -7.75
N SER A 85 26.51 -16.59 -6.62
CA SER A 85 25.19 -17.25 -6.49
C SER A 85 24.03 -16.26 -6.69
N PHE A 86 24.10 -15.10 -6.03
CA PHE A 86 23.12 -14.02 -6.19
C PHE A 86 23.10 -13.49 -7.63
N ALA A 87 24.26 -13.37 -8.27
CA ALA A 87 24.36 -12.97 -9.67
C ALA A 87 23.62 -13.95 -10.60
N ARG A 88 23.80 -15.26 -10.42
CA ARG A 88 23.09 -16.30 -11.19
C ARG A 88 21.57 -16.19 -11.04
N THR A 89 21.07 -15.98 -9.81
CA THR A 89 19.63 -15.78 -9.57
C THR A 89 19.11 -14.52 -10.27
N ARG A 90 19.89 -13.43 -10.27
CA ARG A 90 19.52 -12.18 -10.98
C ARG A 90 19.51 -12.33 -12.50
N VAL A 91 20.38 -13.16 -13.08
CA VAL A 91 20.34 -13.47 -14.52
C VAL A 91 19.05 -14.20 -14.90
N LYS A 92 18.61 -15.18 -14.10
CA LYS A 92 17.32 -15.85 -14.32
C LYS A 92 16.15 -14.87 -14.29
N VAL A 93 16.14 -13.95 -13.33
CA VAL A 93 15.11 -12.90 -13.23
C VAL A 93 15.18 -11.97 -14.45
N LEU A 94 16.37 -11.57 -14.88
CA LEU A 94 16.55 -10.73 -16.07
C LEU A 94 15.97 -11.38 -17.33
N ALA A 95 16.19 -12.69 -17.52
CA ALA A 95 15.63 -13.44 -18.65
C ALA A 95 14.09 -13.41 -18.67
N LYS A 96 13.43 -13.50 -17.50
CA LYS A 96 11.97 -13.35 -17.41
C LYS A 96 11.52 -11.94 -17.78
N PHE A 97 12.23 -10.92 -17.29
CA PHE A 97 11.92 -9.53 -17.66
C PHE A 97 12.12 -9.25 -19.15
N THR A 98 13.13 -9.85 -19.81
CA THR A 98 13.30 -9.71 -21.26
C THR A 98 12.16 -10.35 -22.03
N GLY A 99 11.56 -11.43 -21.50
CA GLY A 99 10.44 -12.17 -22.07
C GLY A 99 9.04 -11.55 -21.89
N ILE A 100 8.93 -10.28 -21.45
CA ILE A 100 7.63 -9.62 -21.25
C ILE A 100 6.82 -9.48 -22.55
N PRO A 101 7.40 -9.12 -23.71
CA PRO A 101 6.65 -9.09 -24.96
C PRO A 101 6.03 -10.44 -25.31
N GLU A 102 6.77 -11.53 -25.12
CA GLU A 102 6.33 -12.90 -25.37
C GLU A 102 5.25 -13.33 -24.36
N ALA A 103 5.44 -13.02 -23.07
CA ALA A 103 4.44 -13.30 -22.04
C ALA A 103 3.13 -12.54 -22.28
N LEU A 104 3.22 -11.27 -22.72
CA LEU A 104 2.06 -10.46 -23.08
C LEU A 104 1.33 -11.05 -24.29
N ALA A 105 2.07 -11.44 -25.32
CA ALA A 105 1.48 -12.05 -26.50
C ALA A 105 0.79 -13.39 -26.19
N ALA A 106 1.46 -14.25 -25.40
CA ALA A 106 0.92 -15.53 -24.97
C ALA A 106 -0.33 -15.40 -24.09
N ALA A 107 -0.40 -14.40 -23.22
CA ALA A 107 -1.56 -14.20 -22.34
C ALA A 107 -2.84 -13.78 -23.07
N PHE A 108 -2.74 -13.38 -24.35
CA PHE A 108 -3.81 -12.86 -25.18
C PHE A 108 -3.92 -13.56 -26.54
N ASP A 109 -3.29 -14.75 -26.68
CA ASP A 109 -3.27 -15.53 -27.92
C ASP A 109 -2.88 -14.70 -29.16
N ALA A 110 -1.99 -13.72 -28.95
CA ALA A 110 -1.53 -12.78 -29.97
C ALA A 110 -0.14 -13.19 -30.50
N ASP A 111 0.18 -12.76 -31.72
CA ASP A 111 1.55 -12.87 -32.24
C ASP A 111 2.38 -11.71 -31.67
N PRO A 112 3.49 -11.97 -30.92
CA PRO A 112 4.32 -10.93 -30.33
C PRO A 112 4.85 -9.94 -31.38
N LYS A 113 5.07 -10.38 -32.62
CA LYS A 113 5.55 -9.55 -33.73
C LYS A 113 4.48 -8.62 -34.30
N LYS A 114 3.20 -8.84 -33.96
CA LYS A 114 2.05 -8.07 -34.47
C LYS A 114 1.47 -7.08 -33.45
N THR A 115 2.02 -7.01 -32.23
CA THR A 115 1.49 -6.13 -31.18
C THR A 115 1.65 -4.64 -31.50
N GLY A 116 2.59 -4.23 -32.36
CA GLY A 116 2.81 -2.83 -32.78
C GLY A 116 3.30 -1.87 -31.68
N ALA A 117 3.23 -2.28 -30.41
CA ALA A 117 3.55 -1.47 -29.25
C ALA A 117 5.07 -1.26 -29.09
N THR A 118 5.47 -0.02 -28.77
CA THR A 118 6.85 0.26 -28.36
C THR A 118 7.04 -0.03 -26.88
N PHE A 119 8.02 -0.88 -26.55
CA PHE A 119 8.34 -1.24 -25.17
C PHE A 119 9.36 -0.29 -24.54
N HIS A 120 9.07 0.18 -23.33
CA HIS A 120 9.91 1.09 -22.56
C HIS A 120 10.40 0.43 -21.28
N ARG A 121 11.69 0.61 -20.97
CA ARG A 121 12.33 0.15 -19.73
C ARG A 121 12.64 1.36 -18.84
N ILE A 122 11.90 1.50 -17.75
CA ILE A 122 11.99 2.60 -16.78
C ILE A 122 12.76 2.09 -15.56
N GLU A 123 13.64 2.91 -14.99
CA GLU A 123 14.34 2.53 -13.76
C GLU A 123 13.36 2.48 -12.58
N HIS A 124 13.47 1.45 -11.73
CA HIS A 124 12.50 1.13 -10.68
C HIS A 124 12.15 2.32 -9.78
N HIS A 125 13.16 3.04 -9.27
CA HIS A 125 12.92 4.17 -8.38
C HIS A 125 12.42 5.40 -9.12
N GLN A 126 12.83 5.63 -10.38
CA GLN A 126 12.19 6.65 -11.21
C GLN A 126 10.71 6.37 -11.46
N ALA A 127 10.32 5.10 -11.61
CA ALA A 127 8.91 4.72 -11.69
C ALA A 127 8.19 4.99 -10.37
N HIS A 128 8.80 4.73 -9.20
CA HIS A 128 8.24 5.14 -7.90
C HIS A 128 8.06 6.66 -7.78
N LEU A 129 9.06 7.46 -8.15
CA LEU A 129 8.92 8.91 -8.11
C LEU A 129 7.82 9.40 -9.07
N ALA A 130 7.75 8.80 -10.27
CA ALA A 130 6.72 9.10 -11.26
C ALA A 130 5.31 8.74 -10.78
N SER A 131 5.14 7.62 -10.06
CA SER A 131 3.84 7.16 -9.56
C SER A 131 3.24 8.14 -8.56
N SER A 132 4.07 8.86 -7.81
CA SER A 132 3.61 9.88 -6.87
C SER A 132 3.52 11.28 -7.51
N PHE A 133 4.59 11.78 -8.13
CA PHE A 133 4.64 13.16 -8.62
C PHE A 133 3.63 13.45 -9.72
N PHE A 134 3.57 12.64 -10.77
CA PHE A 134 2.81 12.98 -11.97
C PHE A 134 1.30 12.95 -11.77
N VAL A 135 0.84 12.19 -10.78
CA VAL A 135 -0.58 12.11 -10.40
C VAL A 135 -0.92 12.96 -9.17
N SER A 136 0.07 13.63 -8.57
CA SER A 136 -0.16 14.56 -7.46
C SER A 136 -0.81 15.86 -7.96
N PRO A 137 -1.43 16.66 -7.07
CA PRO A 137 -1.92 18.00 -7.42
C PRO A 137 -0.81 19.05 -7.52
N PHE A 138 0.46 18.72 -7.24
CA PHE A 138 1.53 19.71 -7.10
C PHE A 138 2.23 19.97 -8.43
N GLU A 139 2.31 21.25 -8.83
CA GLU A 139 3.09 21.67 -9.99
C GLU A 139 4.59 21.43 -9.77
N ARG A 140 5.08 21.74 -8.55
CA ARG A 140 6.46 21.54 -8.12
C ARG A 140 6.50 20.83 -6.78
N ALA A 141 7.34 19.81 -6.63
CA ALA A 141 7.48 19.07 -5.39
C ALA A 141 8.88 18.47 -5.22
N ALA A 142 9.34 18.39 -3.97
CA ALA A 142 10.43 17.50 -3.60
C ALA A 142 9.97 16.05 -3.74
N LEU A 143 10.83 15.17 -4.22
CA LEU A 143 10.48 13.78 -4.50
C LEU A 143 11.35 12.85 -3.66
N LEU A 144 10.74 11.87 -3.00
CA LEU A 144 11.45 10.84 -2.25
C LEU A 144 10.80 9.47 -2.42
N SER A 145 11.58 8.53 -2.93
CA SER A 145 11.23 7.10 -2.98
C SER A 145 12.14 6.35 -2.03
N ALA A 146 11.58 5.56 -1.11
CA ALA A 146 12.31 4.68 -0.20
C ALA A 146 11.66 3.28 -0.17
N ASP A 147 12.44 2.26 -0.51
CA ASP A 147 11.96 0.91 -0.81
C ASP A 147 12.97 -0.16 -0.38
N GLY A 148 12.63 -1.44 -0.58
CA GLY A 148 13.52 -2.57 -0.35
C GLY A 148 14.75 -2.55 -1.28
N LEU A 149 14.55 -2.87 -2.57
CA LEU A 149 15.61 -2.91 -3.58
C LEU A 149 15.05 -2.96 -5.01
N GLY A 150 15.33 -1.95 -5.81
CA GLY A 150 15.00 -1.88 -7.23
C GLY A 150 16.18 -1.38 -8.05
N ASP A 151 16.55 -2.09 -9.14
CA ASP A 151 17.66 -1.69 -10.03
C ASP A 151 18.99 -1.31 -9.32
N PHE A 152 19.29 -1.96 -8.19
CA PHE A 152 20.46 -1.70 -7.33
C PHE A 152 20.44 -0.34 -6.59
N ALA A 153 19.28 0.31 -6.50
CA ALA A 153 18.97 1.35 -5.52
C ALA A 153 17.91 0.85 -4.53
N SER A 154 17.85 1.52 -3.38
CA SER A 154 16.81 1.33 -2.37
C SER A 154 16.12 2.65 -2.02
N THR A 155 16.72 3.77 -2.39
CA THR A 155 16.18 5.09 -2.10
C THR A 155 16.65 6.05 -3.17
N MET A 156 15.78 6.95 -3.60
CA MET A 156 16.08 7.98 -4.60
C MET A 156 15.36 9.27 -4.24
N TRP A 157 16.02 10.41 -4.44
CA TRP A 157 15.42 11.72 -4.23
C TRP A 157 15.71 12.68 -5.37
N GLY A 158 14.90 13.72 -5.46
CA GLY A 158 15.00 14.74 -6.49
C GLY A 158 13.93 15.81 -6.36
N ALA A 159 13.66 16.48 -7.47
CA ALA A 159 12.62 17.49 -7.57
C ALA A 159 11.81 17.30 -8.87
N GLY A 160 10.51 17.51 -8.78
CA GLY A 160 9.59 17.55 -9.90
C GLY A 160 9.15 18.98 -10.19
N ALA A 161 9.03 19.33 -11.46
CA ALA A 161 8.43 20.56 -11.95
C ALA A 161 7.73 20.27 -13.27
N ASP A 162 6.48 20.74 -13.42
CA ASP A 162 5.67 20.52 -14.60
C ASP A 162 5.57 19.03 -14.94
N ASN A 163 5.97 18.64 -16.16
CA ASN A 163 6.02 17.26 -16.65
C ASN A 163 7.44 16.65 -16.63
N ARG A 164 8.32 17.16 -15.76
CA ARG A 164 9.71 16.70 -15.63
C ARG A 164 10.07 16.37 -14.18
N MET A 165 10.99 15.42 -14.04
CA MET A 165 11.63 15.08 -12.77
C MET A 165 13.14 15.14 -12.97
N ARG A 166 13.83 15.74 -12.00
CA ARG A 166 15.29 15.74 -11.89
C ARG A 166 15.67 14.84 -10.72
N ILE A 167 16.64 13.96 -10.93
CA ILE A 167 17.16 13.06 -9.89
C ILE A 167 18.43 13.67 -9.31
N ASP A 168 18.42 13.93 -8.01
CA ASP A 168 19.51 14.61 -7.31
C ASP A 168 20.41 13.62 -6.56
N GLY A 169 19.92 12.42 -6.24
CA GLY A 169 20.73 11.39 -5.62
C GLY A 169 19.96 10.11 -5.31
N ALA A 170 20.70 9.13 -4.80
CA ALA A 170 20.16 7.84 -4.44
C ALA A 170 21.06 7.12 -3.43
N VAL A 171 20.46 6.21 -2.65
CA VAL A 171 21.18 5.20 -1.88
C VAL A 171 21.20 3.90 -2.69
N ALA A 172 22.41 3.43 -2.97
CA ALA A 172 22.63 2.18 -3.70
C ALA A 172 22.64 0.96 -2.75
N PHE A 173 22.39 -0.22 -3.33
CA PHE A 173 22.65 -1.50 -2.67
C PHE A 173 24.09 -1.51 -2.10
N PRO A 174 24.32 -1.94 -0.85
CA PRO A 174 23.45 -2.77 -0.02
C PRO A 174 22.71 -2.00 1.08
N HIS A 175 22.68 -0.68 1.04
CA HIS A 175 22.03 0.10 2.09
C HIS A 175 20.55 0.29 1.75
N SER A 176 19.63 0.03 2.67
CA SER A 176 18.18 0.14 2.45
C SER A 176 17.43 0.30 3.76
N LEU A 177 16.53 1.30 3.84
CA LEU A 177 15.60 1.43 4.96
C LEU A 177 14.53 0.33 4.95
N GLY A 178 14.10 -0.11 3.76
CA GLY A 178 13.17 -1.24 3.63
C GLY A 178 13.78 -2.52 4.19
N LEU A 179 14.97 -2.91 3.73
CA LEU A 179 15.65 -4.12 4.23
C LEU A 179 16.04 -4.03 5.71
N PHE A 180 16.36 -2.82 6.19
CA PHE A 180 16.56 -2.58 7.62
C PHE A 180 15.31 -2.96 8.43
N TYR A 181 14.15 -2.44 8.02
CA TYR A 181 12.89 -2.70 8.69
C TYR A 181 12.48 -4.18 8.58
N THR A 182 12.61 -4.78 7.40
CA THR A 182 12.34 -6.20 7.16
C THR A 182 13.24 -7.10 8.01
N ALA A 183 14.54 -6.81 8.12
CA ALA A 183 15.47 -7.63 8.91
C ALA A 183 15.09 -7.66 10.40
N VAL A 184 14.69 -6.52 10.95
CA VAL A 184 14.26 -6.43 12.35
C VAL A 184 12.88 -7.06 12.53
N THR A 185 12.02 -6.96 11.52
CA THR A 185 10.71 -7.65 11.49
C THR A 185 10.89 -9.17 11.58
N GLN A 186 11.82 -9.74 10.80
CA GLN A 186 12.18 -11.15 10.90
C GLN A 186 12.83 -11.50 12.24
N TYR A 187 13.69 -10.63 12.77
CA TYR A 187 14.32 -10.84 14.07
C TYR A 187 13.29 -10.91 15.22
N LEU A 188 12.18 -10.19 15.08
CA LEU A 188 11.04 -10.24 15.99
C LEU A 188 10.08 -11.40 15.69
N GLY A 189 10.46 -12.39 14.88
CA GLY A 189 9.66 -13.59 14.61
C GLY A 189 8.54 -13.41 13.60
N PHE A 190 8.48 -12.28 12.89
CA PHE A 190 7.51 -12.04 11.82
C PHE A 190 8.17 -12.30 10.45
N LEU A 191 7.95 -13.50 9.92
CA LEU A 191 8.73 -14.01 8.78
C LEU A 191 8.04 -13.82 7.41
N LYS A 192 6.75 -13.49 7.39
CA LYS A 192 5.98 -13.38 6.15
C LYS A 192 6.32 -12.08 5.40
N PHE A 193 6.32 -12.14 4.07
CA PHE A 193 6.44 -10.94 3.25
C PHE A 193 5.31 -9.95 3.58
N GLY A 194 5.66 -8.69 3.79
CA GLY A 194 4.70 -7.64 4.12
C GLY A 194 4.25 -7.62 5.58
N ASP A 195 4.89 -8.33 6.52
CA ASP A 195 4.55 -8.26 7.95
C ASP A 195 5.11 -7.00 8.65
N GLU A 196 5.84 -6.12 7.95
CA GLU A 196 6.43 -4.90 8.51
C GLU A 196 5.40 -3.99 9.21
N TYR A 197 4.16 -3.94 8.71
CA TYR A 197 3.10 -3.15 9.34
C TYR A 197 2.72 -3.68 10.74
N LYS A 198 2.98 -4.96 11.05
CA LYS A 198 2.75 -5.52 12.39
C LYS A 198 3.71 -4.88 13.38
N VAL A 199 4.99 -4.81 13.02
CA VAL A 199 6.02 -4.18 13.85
C VAL A 199 5.78 -2.68 13.99
N MET A 200 5.28 -2.02 12.95
CA MET A 200 4.83 -0.62 13.05
C MET A 200 3.71 -0.46 14.09
N GLY A 201 2.73 -1.38 14.14
CA GLY A 201 1.70 -1.36 15.17
C GLY A 201 2.22 -1.71 16.57
N LEU A 202 3.14 -2.68 16.65
CA LEU A 202 3.79 -3.10 17.90
C LEU A 202 4.61 -1.98 18.54
N ALA A 203 5.20 -1.09 17.73
CA ALA A 203 6.02 0.03 18.19
C ALA A 203 5.27 0.98 19.14
N ALA A 204 3.94 1.10 19.03
CA ALA A 204 3.13 1.94 19.91
C ALA A 204 3.04 1.42 21.36
N TYR A 205 3.46 0.17 21.62
CA TYR A 205 3.35 -0.51 22.91
C TYR A 205 4.66 -0.58 23.69
N GLY A 206 5.72 0.12 23.25
CA GLY A 206 7.04 0.05 23.89
C GLY A 206 7.74 1.39 23.99
N HIS A 207 8.94 1.35 24.56
CA HIS A 207 9.80 2.51 24.77
C HIS A 207 11.10 2.40 23.92
N PRO A 208 11.66 3.53 23.43
CA PRO A 208 12.79 3.52 22.49
C PRO A 208 14.16 3.30 23.19
N GLU A 209 14.23 2.38 24.15
CA GLU A 209 15.41 2.12 25.00
C GLU A 209 16.64 1.65 24.22
N GLN A 210 16.44 1.02 23.07
CA GLN A 210 17.49 0.46 22.22
C GLN A 210 17.90 1.40 21.08
N LEU A 211 17.43 2.65 21.07
CA LEU A 211 17.68 3.61 19.98
C LEU A 211 19.17 3.79 19.68
N GLY A 212 20.04 3.76 20.69
CA GLY A 212 21.49 3.80 20.51
C GLY A 212 22.02 2.65 19.62
N SER A 213 21.56 1.42 19.88
CA SER A 213 21.90 0.25 19.06
C SER A 213 21.41 0.40 17.61
N PHE A 214 20.22 0.98 17.40
CA PHE A 214 19.69 1.20 16.06
C PHE A 214 20.39 2.35 15.30
N ARG A 215 20.94 3.35 16.00
CA ARG A 215 21.82 4.38 15.41
C ARG A 215 23.13 3.78 14.89
N ASP A 216 23.61 2.69 15.46
CA ASP A 216 24.73 1.93 14.89
C ASP A 216 24.35 1.13 13.65
N MET A 217 23.11 0.65 13.58
CA MET A 217 22.60 -0.14 12.45
C MET A 217 22.28 0.71 11.23
N VAL A 218 21.86 1.97 11.42
CA VAL A 218 21.61 2.92 10.33
C VAL A 218 22.23 4.25 10.69
N ARG A 219 23.15 4.75 9.87
CA ARG A 219 23.90 5.99 10.08
C ARG A 219 23.65 6.96 8.93
N PHE A 220 23.58 8.26 9.20
CA PHE A 220 23.55 9.24 8.11
C PHE A 220 24.87 9.19 7.32
N ASP A 221 24.79 9.43 6.01
CA ASP A 221 25.97 9.53 5.15
C ASP A 221 26.29 10.99 4.86
N SER A 222 27.32 11.54 5.51
CA SER A 222 27.76 12.92 5.25
C SER A 222 28.17 13.14 3.80
N ARG A 223 28.61 12.09 3.07
CA ARG A 223 29.04 12.18 1.66
C ARG A 223 27.89 12.35 0.68
N SER A 224 26.68 12.02 1.10
CA SER A 224 25.44 12.21 0.31
C SER A 224 24.87 13.62 0.48
N ASN A 225 25.71 14.55 0.93
CA ASN A 225 25.28 15.85 1.37
C ASN A 225 24.15 15.74 2.42
N GLY A 226 24.11 14.70 3.26
CA GLY A 226 23.10 14.54 4.32
C GLY A 226 21.71 14.02 3.91
N ASN A 227 21.45 13.73 2.62
CA ASN A 227 20.19 13.13 2.16
C ASN A 227 20.24 11.59 2.09
N GLY A 228 21.35 10.97 2.42
CA GLY A 228 21.58 9.53 2.35
C GLY A 228 21.99 8.94 3.68
N PHE A 229 22.04 7.62 3.70
CA PHE A 229 22.34 6.83 4.89
C PHE A 229 23.12 5.57 4.50
N ARG A 230 23.73 4.94 5.50
CA ARG A 230 24.43 3.67 5.39
C ARG A 230 23.97 2.73 6.48
N LEU A 231 23.82 1.47 6.11
CA LEU A 231 23.64 0.39 7.08
C LEU A 231 24.98 0.00 7.71
N GLY A 232 24.97 -0.26 9.01
CA GLY A 232 26.00 -1.02 9.70
C GLY A 232 25.96 -2.46 9.23
N LEU A 233 26.64 -2.77 8.12
CA LEU A 233 26.49 -4.05 7.41
C LEU A 233 26.83 -5.29 8.26
N ALA A 234 27.59 -5.14 9.34
CA ALA A 234 27.85 -6.22 10.29
C ALA A 234 26.56 -6.85 10.85
N TYR A 235 25.47 -6.07 10.95
CA TYR A 235 24.18 -6.52 11.51
C TYR A 235 23.29 -7.26 10.52
N PHE A 236 23.59 -7.24 9.22
CA PHE A 236 22.71 -7.76 8.17
C PHE A 236 23.38 -8.84 7.31
N SER A 237 22.61 -9.72 6.68
CA SER A 237 23.12 -10.83 5.84
C SER A 237 22.97 -10.60 4.33
N HIS A 238 22.01 -9.78 3.89
CA HIS A 238 21.65 -9.61 2.47
C HIS A 238 22.79 -9.14 1.56
N HIS A 239 23.81 -8.48 2.11
CA HIS A 239 25.00 -8.04 1.38
C HIS A 239 26.05 -9.15 1.16
N ARG A 240 25.82 -10.35 1.71
CA ARG A 240 26.67 -11.55 1.57
C ARG A 240 25.95 -12.65 0.80
N THR A 241 24.69 -12.90 1.14
CA THR A 241 23.86 -13.98 0.55
C THR A 241 22.96 -13.46 -0.58
N GLY A 242 22.81 -12.14 -0.72
CA GLY A 242 21.70 -11.54 -1.44
C GLY A 242 20.42 -11.53 -0.58
N PRO A 243 19.44 -10.65 -0.88
CA PRO A 243 18.08 -10.85 -0.41
C PRO A 243 17.52 -12.06 -1.16
N GLU A 244 17.62 -13.24 -0.55
CA GLU A 244 16.90 -14.41 -1.02
C GLU A 244 15.41 -14.09 -0.95
N MET A 245 14.76 -14.00 -2.10
CA MET A 245 13.32 -13.84 -2.19
C MET A 245 12.82 -14.87 -3.19
N SER A 246 11.94 -15.76 -2.75
CA SER A 246 11.26 -16.65 -3.68
C SER A 246 10.13 -15.85 -4.32
N TRP A 247 10.33 -15.42 -5.56
CA TRP A 247 9.24 -14.96 -6.42
C TRP A 247 8.58 -16.19 -7.03
N ALA A 248 7.99 -17.03 -6.15
CA ALA A 248 7.33 -18.26 -6.57
C ALA A 248 6.22 -17.90 -7.56
N GLU A 249 6.23 -18.54 -8.73
CA GLU A 249 5.26 -18.24 -9.78
C GLU A 249 3.87 -18.77 -9.40
N GLY A 250 2.90 -17.86 -9.45
CA GLY A 250 1.50 -18.17 -9.75
C GLY A 250 0.61 -18.70 -8.62
N HIS A 251 1.13 -19.28 -7.54
CA HIS A 251 0.28 -19.94 -6.55
C HIS A 251 0.72 -19.80 -5.08
N GLN A 252 1.84 -19.11 -4.80
CA GLN A 252 2.38 -18.99 -3.45
C GLN A 252 2.80 -17.56 -3.15
N THR A 253 2.51 -17.12 -1.93
CA THR A 253 3.00 -15.83 -1.41
C THR A 253 4.54 -15.85 -1.38
N PRO A 254 5.22 -14.76 -1.80
CA PRO A 254 6.67 -14.68 -1.74
C PRO A 254 7.24 -14.97 -0.35
N THR A 255 8.35 -15.70 -0.29
CA THR A 255 9.10 -15.91 0.95
C THR A 255 10.38 -15.10 0.99
N LEU A 256 10.78 -14.68 2.18
CA LEU A 256 11.98 -13.91 2.44
C LEU A 256 13.02 -14.79 3.15
N GLY A 257 14.24 -14.83 2.62
CA GLY A 257 15.39 -15.39 3.33
C GLY A 257 15.80 -14.50 4.50
N LYS A 258 16.61 -15.07 5.41
CA LYS A 258 17.09 -14.38 6.61
C LYS A 258 17.91 -13.14 6.24
N MET A 259 17.51 -11.96 6.73
CA MET A 259 18.15 -10.66 6.47
C MET A 259 18.99 -10.12 7.63
N PHE A 260 18.90 -10.71 8.82
CA PHE A 260 19.70 -10.34 9.99
C PHE A 260 20.87 -11.30 10.21
N SER A 261 21.93 -10.81 10.84
CA SER A 261 23.14 -11.57 11.16
C SER A 261 23.15 -12.05 12.62
N GLU A 262 24.11 -12.92 12.95
CA GLU A 262 24.42 -13.25 14.35
C GLU A 262 24.86 -12.04 15.18
N GLN A 263 25.51 -11.04 14.57
CA GLN A 263 25.91 -9.82 15.28
C GLN A 263 24.68 -9.02 15.75
N MET A 264 23.58 -9.05 14.99
CA MET A 264 22.32 -8.43 15.43
C MET A 264 21.78 -9.15 16.66
N ALA A 265 21.80 -10.49 16.67
CA ALA A 265 21.42 -11.27 17.85
C ALA A 265 22.35 -11.03 19.04
N LYS A 266 23.67 -10.98 18.85
CA LYS A 266 24.60 -10.62 19.94
C LYS A 266 24.32 -9.24 20.53
N ARG A 267 23.90 -8.28 19.70
CA ARG A 267 23.62 -6.91 20.13
C ARG A 267 22.24 -6.72 20.76
N LEU A 268 21.21 -7.35 20.21
CA LEU A 268 19.82 -7.17 20.63
C LEU A 268 19.32 -8.30 21.55
N GLY A 269 20.07 -9.39 21.70
CA GLY A 269 19.75 -10.60 22.48
C GLY A 269 19.18 -11.76 21.64
N PRO A 270 18.46 -12.71 22.26
CA PRO A 270 17.88 -13.84 21.52
C PRO A 270 16.85 -13.41 20.46
N VAL A 271 16.87 -14.09 19.31
CA VAL A 271 15.86 -13.94 18.26
C VAL A 271 14.54 -14.50 18.77
N ARG A 272 13.43 -13.80 18.52
CA ARG A 272 12.11 -14.30 18.90
C ARG A 272 11.62 -15.36 17.91
N ALA A 273 11.20 -16.53 18.38
CA ALA A 273 10.52 -17.51 17.55
C ALA A 273 9.05 -17.08 17.26
N PRO A 274 8.47 -17.41 16.09
CA PRO A 274 7.11 -16.99 15.73
C PRO A 274 6.03 -17.32 16.78
N GLU A 275 6.17 -18.47 17.43
CA GLU A 275 5.29 -19.03 18.46
C GLU A 275 5.52 -18.45 19.86
N GLU A 276 6.64 -17.79 20.11
CA GLU A 276 6.94 -17.19 21.42
C GLU A 276 6.06 -15.98 21.71
N ALA A 277 5.70 -15.80 22.97
CA ALA A 277 4.91 -14.65 23.41
C ALA A 277 5.68 -13.32 23.20
N LEU A 278 4.93 -12.24 22.95
CA LEU A 278 5.51 -10.91 22.82
C LEU A 278 5.75 -10.26 24.19
N GLU A 279 6.99 -10.33 24.65
CA GLU A 279 7.51 -9.61 25.81
C GLU A 279 7.72 -8.10 25.59
N GLU A 280 7.90 -7.36 26.68
CA GLU A 280 8.21 -5.92 26.69
C GLU A 280 9.47 -5.57 25.87
N ARG A 281 10.53 -6.36 26.01
CA ARG A 281 11.74 -6.32 25.17
C ARG A 281 11.42 -6.20 23.67
N HIS A 282 10.48 -7.01 23.17
CA HIS A 282 10.12 -7.01 21.75
C HIS A 282 9.41 -5.72 21.34
N ARG A 283 8.59 -5.17 22.23
CA ARG A 283 7.90 -3.88 22.04
C ARG A 283 8.90 -2.73 22.06
N ASN A 284 9.87 -2.75 22.97
CA ASN A 284 10.94 -1.74 23.06
C ASN A 284 11.85 -1.77 21.83
N LEU A 285 12.14 -2.96 21.29
CA LEU A 285 12.85 -3.12 20.02
C LEU A 285 12.05 -2.57 18.84
N ALA A 286 10.75 -2.87 18.74
CA ALA A 286 9.87 -2.33 17.71
C ALA A 286 9.78 -0.80 17.78
N CYS A 287 9.63 -0.24 18.98
CA CYS A 287 9.61 1.20 19.21
C CYS A 287 10.95 1.86 18.82
N SER A 288 12.08 1.26 19.21
CA SER A 288 13.41 1.76 18.85
C SER A 288 13.70 1.68 17.34
N LEU A 289 13.23 0.63 16.66
CA LEU A 289 13.28 0.50 15.21
C LEU A 289 12.50 1.62 14.54
N GLN A 290 11.24 1.82 14.94
CA GLN A 290 10.36 2.85 14.38
C GLN A 290 10.95 4.25 14.60
N ALA A 291 11.41 4.55 15.81
CA ALA A 291 12.07 5.81 16.13
C ALA A 291 13.31 6.04 15.25
N ARG A 292 14.15 5.01 15.02
CA ARG A 292 15.31 5.17 14.15
C ARG A 292 14.94 5.35 12.68
N LEU A 293 13.92 4.64 12.19
CA LEU A 293 13.40 4.85 10.84
C LEU A 293 12.94 6.31 10.68
N GLU A 294 12.18 6.83 11.64
CA GLU A 294 11.69 8.21 11.63
C GLU A 294 12.83 9.22 11.63
N GLU A 295 13.84 9.07 12.50
CA GLU A 295 15.01 9.95 12.53
C GLU A 295 15.66 10.07 11.14
N VAL A 296 15.85 8.95 10.45
CA VAL A 296 16.51 8.94 9.14
C VAL A 296 15.59 9.42 8.04
N TYR A 297 14.38 8.87 7.96
CA TYR A 297 13.42 9.14 6.88
C TYR A 297 12.93 10.59 6.89
N LEU A 298 12.55 11.12 8.06
CA LEU A 298 12.17 12.53 8.21
C LEU A 298 13.40 13.45 8.12
N GLY A 299 14.57 13.01 8.60
CA GLY A 299 15.82 13.74 8.44
C GLY A 299 16.19 13.96 6.96
N MET A 300 16.01 12.94 6.12
CA MET A 300 16.19 13.05 4.67
C MET A 300 15.20 14.03 4.04
N MET A 301 13.92 13.96 4.42
CA MET A 301 12.90 14.90 3.94
C MET A 301 13.20 16.34 4.35
N LYS A 302 13.57 16.56 5.62
CA LYS A 302 13.96 17.86 6.13
C LYS A 302 15.10 18.47 5.31
N LYS A 303 16.18 17.71 5.09
CA LYS A 303 17.33 18.15 4.31
C LYS A 303 17.00 18.37 2.83
N LEU A 304 16.10 17.57 2.26
CA LEU A 304 15.61 17.77 0.90
C LEU A 304 14.78 19.07 0.78
N GLY A 305 13.90 19.34 1.74
CA GLY A 305 13.11 20.57 1.79
C GLY A 305 13.98 21.82 1.97
N GLU A 306 14.93 21.80 2.93
CA GLU A 306 15.89 22.88 3.17
C GLU A 306 16.69 23.26 1.91
N ARG A 307 17.00 22.28 1.06
CA ARG A 307 17.80 22.49 -0.16
C ARG A 307 17.03 22.96 -1.35
N THR A 308 15.87 22.37 -1.55
CA THR A 308 15.04 22.65 -2.73
C THR A 308 14.23 23.92 -2.53
N GLY A 309 14.00 24.34 -1.28
CA GLY A 309 13.08 25.41 -0.93
C GLY A 309 11.62 25.08 -1.23
N LEU A 310 11.32 23.84 -1.63
CA LEU A 310 9.97 23.41 -2.00
C LEU A 310 9.14 23.12 -0.75
N LYS A 311 7.85 23.45 -0.84
CA LYS A 311 6.88 23.26 0.25
C LYS A 311 6.03 22.00 0.13
N ALA A 312 6.08 21.35 -1.04
CA ALA A 312 5.39 20.09 -1.28
C ALA A 312 6.37 18.92 -1.40
N VAL A 313 5.98 17.76 -0.90
CA VAL A 313 6.73 16.50 -1.06
C VAL A 313 5.85 15.35 -1.56
N CYS A 314 6.37 14.60 -2.54
CA CYS A 314 5.76 13.38 -3.07
C CYS A 314 6.55 12.16 -2.60
N LEU A 315 5.85 11.19 -2.01
CA LEU A 315 6.42 10.00 -1.38
C LEU A 315 5.95 8.71 -2.05
N ALA A 316 6.90 7.80 -2.29
CA ALA A 316 6.67 6.47 -2.85
C ALA A 316 7.71 5.44 -2.35
N GLY A 317 7.61 4.19 -2.82
CA GLY A 317 8.35 3.04 -2.31
C GLY A 317 7.72 2.44 -1.05
N GLY A 318 8.02 1.16 -0.75
CA GLY A 318 7.36 0.43 0.34
C GLY A 318 7.46 1.08 1.72
N VAL A 319 8.53 1.84 1.99
CA VAL A 319 8.70 2.58 3.26
C VAL A 319 7.67 3.70 3.41
N ALA A 320 7.18 4.27 2.31
CA ALA A 320 6.16 5.32 2.33
C ALA A 320 4.78 4.81 2.79
N PHE A 321 4.59 3.50 3.03
CA PHE A 321 3.42 2.99 3.77
C PHE A 321 3.50 3.22 5.28
N ASN A 322 4.63 3.72 5.81
CA ASN A 322 4.78 4.03 7.23
C ASN A 322 3.99 5.30 7.59
N CYS A 323 2.70 5.12 7.88
CA CYS A 323 1.79 6.22 8.17
C CYS A 323 2.14 6.99 9.44
N VAL A 324 2.82 6.35 10.39
CA VAL A 324 3.29 6.97 11.63
C VAL A 324 4.36 8.01 11.31
N ALA A 325 5.36 7.65 10.51
CA ALA A 325 6.38 8.60 10.05
C ALA A 325 5.77 9.69 9.16
N ASN A 326 4.91 9.32 8.20
CA ASN A 326 4.30 10.30 7.30
C ASN A 326 3.44 11.33 8.04
N GLY A 327 2.75 10.94 9.12
CA GLY A 327 1.95 11.84 9.94
C GLY A 327 2.76 12.94 10.64
N LYS A 328 4.06 12.73 10.82
CA LYS A 328 5.01 13.65 11.46
C LYS A 328 5.73 14.59 10.49
N VAL A 329 5.46 14.49 9.17
CA VAL A 329 6.14 15.30 8.15
C VAL A 329 5.96 16.80 8.40
N PHE A 330 4.74 17.23 8.73
CA PHE A 330 4.44 18.65 8.99
C PHE A 330 5.15 19.22 10.22
N ASP A 331 5.45 18.36 11.22
CA ASP A 331 6.10 18.80 12.45
C ASP A 331 7.64 18.74 12.33
N ALA A 332 8.16 17.78 11.57
CA ALA A 332 9.59 17.47 11.51
C ALA A 332 10.33 18.08 10.31
N THR A 333 9.60 18.65 9.34
CA THR A 333 10.15 19.09 8.05
C THR A 333 9.55 20.43 7.62
N PRO A 334 10.14 21.16 6.65
CA PRO A 334 9.58 22.43 6.17
C PRO A 334 8.42 22.26 5.17
N PHE A 335 7.92 21.04 4.96
CA PHE A 335 6.86 20.76 4.01
C PHE A 335 5.48 21.09 4.59
N GLU A 336 4.68 21.77 3.77
CA GLU A 336 3.31 22.19 4.07
C GLU A 336 2.29 21.34 3.30
N GLN A 337 2.75 20.61 2.27
CA GLN A 337 1.92 19.73 1.46
C GLN A 337 2.61 18.38 1.26
N VAL A 338 1.85 17.30 1.37
CA VAL A 338 2.34 15.92 1.23
C VAL A 338 1.40 15.15 0.30
N TYR A 339 1.98 14.39 -0.62
CA TYR A 339 1.26 13.40 -1.42
C TYR A 339 1.95 12.05 -1.29
N VAL A 340 1.22 11.05 -0.78
CA VAL A 340 1.69 9.66 -0.70
C VAL A 340 0.81 8.84 -1.64
N HIS A 341 1.42 8.10 -2.56
CA HIS A 341 0.66 7.30 -3.51
C HIS A 341 -0.12 6.18 -2.78
N PRO A 342 -1.41 5.90 -3.11
CA PRO A 342 -2.23 4.91 -2.39
C PRO A 342 -1.67 3.49 -2.47
N ALA A 343 -1.00 3.16 -3.57
CA ALA A 343 -0.19 1.95 -3.72
C ALA A 343 1.30 2.34 -3.76
N ALA A 344 1.83 2.89 -2.67
CA ALA A 344 3.19 3.44 -2.62
C ALA A 344 4.30 2.42 -2.92
N GLY A 345 4.09 1.14 -2.55
CA GLY A 345 4.99 0.04 -2.89
C GLY A 345 4.91 -0.37 -4.37
N ASP A 346 5.39 -1.58 -4.67
CA ASP A 346 5.67 -1.98 -6.05
C ASP A 346 4.45 -2.08 -6.98
N ALA A 347 3.24 -2.24 -6.43
CA ALA A 347 2.01 -2.11 -7.22
C ALA A 347 1.96 -0.76 -7.96
N GLY A 348 2.38 0.34 -7.32
CA GLY A 348 2.38 1.67 -7.91
C GLY A 348 3.33 1.83 -9.11
N LEU A 349 4.27 0.91 -9.33
CA LEU A 349 5.23 1.01 -10.43
C LEU A 349 4.55 0.93 -11.80
N ALA A 350 3.43 0.22 -11.95
CA ALA A 350 2.69 0.15 -13.21
C ALA A 350 2.20 1.55 -13.63
N VAL A 351 1.57 2.28 -12.70
CA VAL A 351 1.14 3.68 -12.89
C VAL A 351 2.34 4.58 -13.16
N GLY A 352 3.39 4.46 -12.34
CA GLY A 352 4.59 5.28 -12.46
C GLY A 352 5.32 5.10 -13.79
N ALA A 353 5.46 3.87 -14.27
CA ALA A 353 6.09 3.58 -15.54
C ALA A 353 5.29 4.17 -16.72
N ALA A 354 3.96 4.02 -16.71
CA ALA A 354 3.10 4.57 -17.75
C ALA A 354 3.18 6.10 -17.82
N TYR A 355 3.07 6.79 -16.67
CA TYR A 355 3.19 8.25 -16.62
C TYR A 355 4.60 8.76 -16.90
N TYR A 356 5.64 7.98 -16.56
CA TYR A 356 7.01 8.30 -16.98
C TYR A 356 7.13 8.29 -18.51
N VAL A 357 6.53 7.32 -19.20
CA VAL A 357 6.50 7.32 -20.69
C VAL A 357 5.73 8.55 -21.19
N TRP A 358 4.50 8.76 -20.71
CA TRP A 358 3.66 9.87 -21.15
C TRP A 358 4.35 11.24 -21.00
N HIS A 359 4.85 11.56 -19.81
CA HIS A 359 5.48 12.85 -19.54
C HIS A 359 6.91 12.92 -20.04
N HIS A 360 7.76 12.00 -19.61
CA HIS A 360 9.21 12.11 -19.79
C HIS A 360 9.66 11.67 -21.18
N LYS A 361 9.10 10.59 -21.72
CA LYS A 361 9.48 10.07 -23.05
C LYS A 361 8.75 10.75 -24.19
N LEU A 362 7.45 11.00 -24.05
CA LEU A 362 6.63 11.61 -25.09
C LEU A 362 6.49 13.14 -24.96
N GLY A 363 6.98 13.72 -23.86
CA GLY A 363 6.93 15.17 -23.64
C GLY A 363 5.52 15.73 -23.41
N LYS A 364 4.53 14.89 -23.11
CA LYS A 364 3.14 15.33 -22.96
C LYS A 364 2.89 16.05 -21.63
N PRO A 365 1.95 17.01 -21.57
CA PRO A 365 1.65 17.75 -20.35
C PRO A 365 0.95 16.87 -19.31
N ARG A 366 0.94 17.35 -18.05
CA ARG A 366 0.11 16.79 -16.97
C ARG A 366 -1.33 17.24 -17.13
N SER A 367 -2.24 16.29 -17.05
CA SER A 367 -3.68 16.49 -17.25
C SER A 367 -4.54 15.68 -16.28
N PHE A 368 -3.91 15.00 -15.32
CA PHE A 368 -4.59 14.08 -14.40
C PHE A 368 -4.03 14.22 -12.99
N VAL A 369 -4.95 14.22 -12.01
CA VAL A 369 -4.65 14.18 -10.58
C VAL A 369 -5.44 13.02 -9.96
N MET A 370 -4.77 12.20 -9.15
CA MET A 370 -5.38 11.07 -8.46
C MET A 370 -5.93 11.51 -7.09
N HIS A 371 -7.22 11.83 -7.05
CA HIS A 371 -7.91 12.19 -5.80
C HIS A 371 -8.49 10.99 -5.04
N HIS A 372 -8.67 9.86 -5.73
CA HIS A 372 -9.22 8.63 -5.16
C HIS A 372 -8.43 7.39 -5.62
N ALA A 373 -8.65 6.25 -4.96
CA ALA A 373 -8.01 4.98 -5.27
C ALA A 373 -8.94 3.97 -5.99
N TYR A 374 -10.18 4.34 -6.33
CA TYR A 374 -11.17 3.43 -6.93
C TYR A 374 -10.90 3.13 -8.43
N TRP A 375 -9.85 2.37 -8.72
CA TRP A 375 -9.38 2.05 -10.08
C TRP A 375 -9.53 0.58 -10.47
N GLY A 376 -10.02 -0.26 -9.55
CA GLY A 376 -10.29 -1.67 -9.79
C GLY A 376 -11.72 -1.94 -10.27
N PRO A 377 -12.11 -3.24 -10.35
CA PRO A 377 -13.40 -3.66 -10.88
C PRO A 377 -14.60 -3.13 -10.10
N ALA A 378 -15.65 -2.77 -10.83
CA ALA A 378 -17.02 -2.63 -10.33
C ALA A 378 -17.91 -3.73 -10.92
N TYR A 379 -19.08 -3.94 -10.31
CA TYR A 379 -20.03 -4.97 -10.72
C TYR A 379 -21.41 -4.35 -10.88
N LEU A 380 -22.12 -4.75 -11.93
CA LEU A 380 -23.48 -4.33 -12.20
C LEU A 380 -24.45 -4.96 -11.19
N ARG A 381 -25.61 -4.31 -11.02
CA ARG A 381 -26.68 -4.78 -10.13
C ARG A 381 -27.08 -6.22 -10.43
N GLU A 382 -27.16 -6.59 -11.70
CA GLU A 382 -27.53 -7.92 -12.18
C GLU A 382 -26.47 -8.97 -11.84
N GLU A 383 -25.18 -8.60 -11.90
CA GLU A 383 -24.08 -9.49 -11.50
C GLU A 383 -24.11 -9.78 -10.00
N ILE A 384 -24.40 -8.75 -9.20
CA ILE A 384 -24.54 -8.87 -7.75
C ILE A 384 -25.77 -9.71 -7.39
N ARG A 385 -26.93 -9.43 -8.01
CA ARG A 385 -28.15 -10.21 -7.81
C ARG A 385 -27.93 -11.68 -8.13
N ARG A 386 -27.31 -11.99 -9.29
CA ARG A 386 -26.95 -13.37 -9.65
C ARG A 386 -26.06 -14.06 -8.62
N ALA A 387 -25.07 -13.34 -8.08
CA ALA A 387 -24.22 -13.89 -7.03
C ALA A 387 -25.04 -14.20 -5.77
N ILE A 388 -25.92 -13.29 -5.32
CA ILE A 388 -26.80 -13.52 -4.17
C ILE A 388 -27.69 -14.75 -4.39
N ASP A 389 -28.34 -14.84 -5.55
CA ASP A 389 -29.32 -15.89 -5.85
C ASP A 389 -28.65 -17.27 -5.96
N SER A 390 -27.44 -17.33 -6.55
CA SER A 390 -26.69 -18.58 -6.72
C SER A 390 -26.21 -19.20 -5.40
N ASN A 391 -26.14 -18.41 -4.32
CA ASN A 391 -25.72 -18.88 -3.00
C ASN A 391 -26.87 -19.39 -2.13
N GLY A 392 -28.12 -19.31 -2.59
CA GLY A 392 -29.26 -19.82 -1.82
C GLY A 392 -29.41 -19.17 -0.43
N LEU A 393 -29.02 -17.90 -0.29
CA LEU A 393 -28.97 -17.20 1.00
C LEU A 393 -30.35 -17.11 1.65
N ALA A 394 -31.40 -16.86 0.87
CA ALA A 394 -32.77 -16.81 1.39
C ALA A 394 -33.22 -18.16 1.98
N GLN A 395 -32.87 -19.27 1.32
CA GLN A 395 -33.16 -20.63 1.76
C GLN A 395 -32.35 -21.00 3.01
N SER A 396 -31.19 -20.38 3.18
CA SER A 396 -30.28 -20.57 4.32
C SER A 396 -30.58 -19.64 5.51
N GLY A 397 -31.79 -19.05 5.56
CA GLY A 397 -32.27 -18.27 6.70
C GLY A 397 -31.77 -16.83 6.75
N TYR A 398 -31.24 -16.29 5.65
CA TYR A 398 -30.90 -14.86 5.56
C TYR A 398 -32.09 -14.05 5.04
N SER A 399 -32.20 -12.81 5.48
CA SER A 399 -33.07 -11.81 4.85
C SER A 399 -32.28 -11.04 3.80
N ILE A 400 -32.96 -10.74 2.68
CA ILE A 400 -32.38 -9.96 1.57
C ILE A 400 -33.37 -8.83 1.29
N ALA A 401 -32.93 -7.60 1.48
CA ALA A 401 -33.68 -6.40 1.14
C ALA A 401 -32.94 -5.65 0.04
N GLU A 402 -33.67 -5.15 -0.95
CA GLU A 402 -33.15 -4.18 -1.91
C GLU A 402 -33.55 -2.78 -1.42
N LEU A 403 -32.56 -1.91 -1.26
CA LEU A 403 -32.74 -0.59 -0.66
C LEU A 403 -32.34 0.49 -1.66
N ASN A 404 -33.09 1.59 -1.68
CA ASN A 404 -32.75 2.74 -2.51
C ASN A 404 -31.56 3.55 -1.93
N GLU A 405 -31.13 4.59 -2.66
CA GLU A 405 -29.95 5.38 -2.30
C GLU A 405 -30.08 6.16 -0.98
N GLU A 406 -31.30 6.44 -0.50
CA GLU A 406 -31.53 7.09 0.78
C GLU A 406 -31.67 6.07 1.93
N GLU A 407 -32.32 4.94 1.68
CA GLU A 407 -32.57 3.88 2.67
C GLU A 407 -31.31 3.11 3.03
N LEU A 408 -30.43 2.86 2.04
CA LEU A 408 -29.25 2.03 2.21
C LEU A 408 -28.26 2.64 3.22
N PRO A 409 -27.83 3.92 3.11
CA PRO A 409 -26.94 4.53 4.10
C PRO A 409 -27.55 4.59 5.50
N ARG A 410 -28.85 4.89 5.62
CA ARG A 410 -29.56 4.96 6.90
C ARG A 410 -29.64 3.58 7.58
N SER A 411 -29.97 2.54 6.82
CA SER A 411 -30.05 1.17 7.33
C SER A 411 -28.68 0.65 7.76
N ALA A 412 -27.65 0.88 6.94
CA ALA A 412 -26.28 0.53 7.26
C ALA A 412 -25.77 1.29 8.49
N ALA A 413 -26.04 2.59 8.60
CA ALA A 413 -25.70 3.39 9.76
C ALA A 413 -26.37 2.88 11.05
N ARG A 414 -27.64 2.48 10.98
CA ARG A 414 -28.35 1.87 12.12
C ARG A 414 -27.74 0.54 12.55
N ILE A 415 -27.43 -0.35 11.60
CA ILE A 415 -26.72 -1.62 11.88
C ILE A 415 -25.41 -1.34 12.63
N ILE A 416 -24.62 -0.39 12.13
CA ILE A 416 -23.35 -0.02 12.77
C ILE A 416 -23.61 0.56 14.17
N ALA A 417 -24.56 1.47 14.33
CA ALA A 417 -24.90 2.10 15.61
C ALA A 417 -25.44 1.12 16.67
N ASP A 418 -26.09 0.04 16.24
CA ASP A 418 -26.50 -1.09 17.08
C ASP A 418 -25.30 -1.98 17.50
N GLY A 419 -24.08 -1.58 17.13
CA GLY A 419 -22.85 -2.29 17.47
C GLY A 419 -22.63 -3.58 16.69
N LYS A 420 -23.28 -3.73 15.52
CA LYS A 420 -23.12 -4.86 14.61
C LYS A 420 -21.99 -4.59 13.61
N ILE A 421 -21.43 -5.67 13.07
CA ILE A 421 -20.38 -5.65 12.06
C ILE A 421 -20.99 -5.74 10.67
N LEU A 422 -20.69 -4.75 9.83
CA LEU A 422 -21.18 -4.65 8.46
C LEU A 422 -20.08 -4.92 7.44
N GLY A 423 -20.25 -5.92 6.57
CA GLY A 423 -19.52 -6.00 5.31
C GLY A 423 -20.07 -4.97 4.32
N TRP A 424 -19.20 -4.19 3.69
CA TRP A 424 -19.57 -3.09 2.79
C TRP A 424 -18.85 -3.24 1.44
N PHE A 425 -19.61 -3.61 0.41
CA PHE A 425 -19.13 -3.85 -0.95
C PHE A 425 -19.85 -2.91 -1.93
N GLN A 426 -19.14 -1.89 -2.41
CA GLN A 426 -19.68 -0.83 -3.27
C GLN A 426 -18.75 -0.48 -4.43
N GLY A 427 -19.32 -0.13 -5.59
CA GLY A 427 -18.59 0.50 -6.70
C GLY A 427 -17.26 -0.17 -7.10
N ARG A 428 -16.35 0.65 -7.64
CA ARG A 428 -15.00 0.23 -8.06
C ARG A 428 -14.12 -0.10 -6.87
N ALA A 429 -13.43 -1.24 -6.92
CA ALA A 429 -12.49 -1.63 -5.88
C ALA A 429 -11.31 -0.64 -5.75
N GLU A 430 -10.80 -0.52 -4.54
CA GLU A 430 -9.63 0.30 -4.20
C GLU A 430 -8.33 -0.31 -4.70
N TRP A 431 -7.43 0.56 -5.16
CA TRP A 431 -6.06 0.24 -5.54
C TRP A 431 -5.09 0.45 -4.36
N GLY A 432 -4.22 -0.53 -4.14
CA GLY A 432 -3.31 -0.57 -3.00
C GLY A 432 -3.83 -1.41 -1.82
N PRO A 433 -3.11 -1.43 -0.69
CA PRO A 433 -3.30 -2.40 0.38
C PRO A 433 -4.35 -2.00 1.43
N ARG A 434 -5.05 -0.88 1.23
CA ARG A 434 -6.01 -0.32 2.20
C ARG A 434 -7.43 -0.39 1.61
N ALA A 435 -8.38 -0.86 2.41
CA ALA A 435 -9.79 -0.64 2.10
C ALA A 435 -10.16 0.79 2.47
N LEU A 436 -10.81 1.49 1.55
CA LEU A 436 -11.12 2.92 1.62
C LEU A 436 -12.62 3.14 1.36
N GLY A 437 -13.47 2.23 1.85
CA GLY A 437 -14.92 2.40 1.84
C GLY A 437 -15.65 1.74 0.68
N ASN A 438 -14.99 0.91 -0.14
CA ASN A 438 -15.64 0.16 -1.22
C ASN A 438 -15.50 -1.37 -1.07
N ARG A 439 -14.46 -1.86 -0.40
CA ARG A 439 -14.29 -3.25 0.02
C ARG A 439 -13.90 -3.30 1.49
N SER A 440 -14.83 -2.84 2.34
CA SER A 440 -14.59 -2.53 3.75
C SER A 440 -15.43 -3.40 4.68
N ILE A 441 -14.91 -3.66 5.87
CA ILE A 441 -15.70 -4.04 7.04
C ILE A 441 -15.82 -2.79 7.91
N VAL A 442 -17.04 -2.41 8.23
CA VAL A 442 -17.37 -1.18 8.94
C VAL A 442 -18.02 -1.51 10.28
N ALA A 443 -17.61 -0.81 11.34
CA ALA A 443 -18.10 -1.04 12.69
C ALA A 443 -18.17 0.25 13.52
N ASP A 444 -18.88 0.18 14.66
CA ASP A 444 -19.07 1.32 15.55
C ASP A 444 -17.74 1.77 16.17
N PRO A 445 -17.30 3.02 15.97
CA PRO A 445 -16.05 3.50 16.54
C PRO A 445 -16.16 3.82 18.05
N ARG A 446 -17.37 3.96 18.58
CA ARG A 446 -17.65 4.40 19.96
C ARG A 446 -17.45 3.29 20.98
N ARG A 447 -17.44 2.03 20.54
CA ARG A 447 -17.41 0.83 21.39
C ARG A 447 -15.96 0.34 21.62
N PRO A 448 -15.36 0.50 22.81
CA PRO A 448 -13.97 0.11 23.06
C PRO A 448 -13.67 -1.36 22.77
N GLU A 449 -14.62 -2.25 23.06
CA GLU A 449 -14.56 -3.70 22.86
C GLU A 449 -14.62 -4.11 21.37
N MET A 450 -14.98 -3.21 20.46
CA MET A 450 -15.16 -3.53 19.05
C MET A 450 -13.86 -4.05 18.40
N LYS A 451 -12.69 -3.60 18.87
CA LYS A 451 -11.39 -4.12 18.42
C LYS A 451 -11.26 -5.62 18.69
N GLU A 452 -11.64 -6.05 19.88
CA GLU A 452 -11.57 -7.44 20.33
C GLU A 452 -12.60 -8.30 19.61
N ILE A 453 -13.83 -7.76 19.45
CA ILE A 453 -14.90 -8.41 18.69
C ILE A 453 -14.47 -8.69 17.25
N LEU A 454 -13.94 -7.68 16.53
CA LEU A 454 -13.47 -7.84 15.15
C LEU A 454 -12.32 -8.85 15.03
N ASN A 455 -11.36 -8.81 15.96
CA ASN A 455 -10.24 -9.75 15.96
C ASN A 455 -10.71 -11.19 16.25
N ARG A 456 -11.66 -11.39 17.16
CA ARG A 456 -12.19 -12.72 17.51
C ARG A 456 -13.12 -13.30 16.43
N ARG A 457 -14.00 -12.47 15.85
CA ARG A 457 -15.09 -12.91 14.96
C ARG A 457 -14.70 -13.02 13.49
N ILE A 458 -13.66 -12.29 13.07
CA ILE A 458 -13.34 -12.10 11.65
C ILE A 458 -11.85 -12.22 11.37
N LYS A 459 -10.99 -11.48 12.09
CA LYS A 459 -9.61 -11.30 11.64
C LYS A 459 -8.64 -12.35 12.14
N HIS A 460 -8.95 -13.00 13.27
CA HIS A 460 -8.17 -14.05 13.90
C HIS A 460 -6.67 -13.69 13.98
N ARG A 461 -6.38 -12.45 14.42
CA ARG A 461 -5.05 -11.83 14.37
C ARG A 461 -4.63 -11.24 15.72
N GLU A 462 -3.36 -10.82 15.78
CA GLU A 462 -2.72 -10.30 16.98
C GLU A 462 -3.43 -9.04 17.53
N ILE A 463 -3.61 -8.96 18.86
CA ILE A 463 -4.43 -7.93 19.53
C ILE A 463 -3.89 -6.50 19.37
N PHE A 464 -2.56 -6.36 19.20
CA PHE A 464 -1.91 -5.05 19.02
C PHE A 464 -2.11 -4.46 17.62
N ARG A 465 -2.73 -5.19 16.68
CA ARG A 465 -2.94 -4.69 15.32
C ARG A 465 -4.06 -3.65 15.28
N PRO A 466 -3.76 -2.39 14.92
CA PRO A 466 -4.77 -1.35 14.96
C PRO A 466 -5.84 -1.48 13.87
N PHE A 467 -6.94 -0.77 14.10
CA PHE A 467 -7.95 -0.43 13.10
C PHE A 467 -7.85 1.06 12.73
N ALA A 468 -8.57 1.49 11.71
CA ALA A 468 -8.47 2.83 11.16
C ALA A 468 -9.81 3.58 11.25
N PRO A 469 -9.80 4.89 11.57
CA PRO A 469 -10.99 5.73 11.45
C PRO A 469 -11.17 6.21 10.01
N SER A 470 -12.40 6.14 9.50
CA SER A 470 -12.88 6.91 8.35
C SER A 470 -13.73 8.07 8.87
N ILE A 471 -13.41 9.31 8.49
CA ILE A 471 -14.08 10.53 8.96
C ILE A 471 -14.61 11.35 7.79
N LEU A 472 -15.71 12.07 7.99
CA LEU A 472 -16.11 13.15 7.07
C LEU A 472 -15.01 14.21 7.02
N ALA A 473 -14.54 14.58 5.83
CA ALA A 473 -13.41 15.49 5.69
C ALA A 473 -13.63 16.82 6.43
N GLU A 474 -14.84 17.37 6.36
CA GLU A 474 -15.29 18.58 7.02
C GLU A 474 -15.23 18.53 8.56
N ALA A 475 -15.26 17.34 9.17
CA ALA A 475 -15.20 17.16 10.62
C ALA A 475 -13.79 16.83 11.15
N THR A 476 -12.78 16.76 10.28
CA THR A 476 -11.44 16.27 10.66
C THR A 476 -10.80 17.10 11.78
N ALA A 477 -10.86 18.43 11.67
CA ALA A 477 -10.25 19.34 12.64
C ALA A 477 -10.86 19.25 14.04
N GLU A 478 -12.10 18.77 14.15
CA GLU A 478 -12.79 18.57 15.43
C GLU A 478 -12.27 17.34 16.18
N TYR A 479 -11.81 16.30 15.48
CA TYR A 479 -11.41 15.02 16.08
C TYR A 479 -9.90 14.82 16.15
N PHE A 480 -9.14 15.44 15.24
CA PHE A 480 -7.70 15.25 15.13
C PHE A 480 -6.96 16.58 15.29
N GLU A 481 -5.74 16.51 15.80
CA GLU A 481 -4.86 17.68 15.97
C GLU A 481 -4.41 18.30 14.64
N LYS A 482 -4.49 17.52 13.55
CA LYS A 482 -4.18 17.93 12.18
C LYS A 482 -5.37 17.66 11.27
N SER A 483 -5.58 18.53 10.29
CA SER A 483 -6.71 18.47 9.34
C SER A 483 -6.30 18.34 7.88
N TYR A 484 -5.01 18.18 7.58
CA TYR A 484 -4.56 17.96 6.21
C TYR A 484 -5.18 16.65 5.66
N PRO A 485 -5.69 16.63 4.41
CA PRO A 485 -6.39 15.46 3.87
C PRO A 485 -5.54 14.18 3.86
N SER A 486 -6.15 13.06 4.26
CA SER A 486 -5.57 11.72 4.20
C SER A 486 -6.56 10.75 3.52
N PRO A 487 -6.82 10.89 2.21
CA PRO A 487 -7.82 10.06 1.53
C PRO A 487 -7.43 8.58 1.42
N PHE A 488 -6.15 8.25 1.65
CA PHE A 488 -5.58 6.92 1.37
C PHE A 488 -5.13 6.15 2.63
N MET A 489 -5.45 6.61 3.84
CA MET A 489 -4.94 6.02 5.09
C MET A 489 -3.40 5.96 5.15
N THR A 490 -2.73 6.99 4.63
CA THR A 490 -1.27 7.08 4.57
C THR A 490 -0.69 8.00 5.65
N LEU A 491 -1.52 8.68 6.44
CA LEU A 491 -1.13 9.58 7.53
C LEU A 491 -1.80 9.12 8.84
N ALA A 492 -1.02 9.04 9.92
CA ALA A 492 -1.54 8.83 11.26
C ALA A 492 -1.47 10.14 12.06
N TYR A 493 -2.59 10.55 12.63
CA TYR A 493 -2.69 11.78 13.42
C TYR A 493 -3.12 11.48 14.84
N SER A 494 -2.67 12.32 15.77
CA SER A 494 -3.17 12.32 17.15
C SER A 494 -4.66 12.66 17.15
N VAL A 495 -5.45 11.80 17.78
CA VAL A 495 -6.82 12.11 18.17
C VAL A 495 -6.75 13.10 19.32
N ARG A 496 -7.51 14.19 19.23
CA ARG A 496 -7.57 15.20 20.29
C ARG A 496 -7.96 14.55 21.62
N PRO A 497 -7.29 14.86 22.74
CA PRO A 497 -7.52 14.21 24.02
C PRO A 497 -9.00 14.11 24.41
N GLU A 498 -9.77 15.18 24.24
CA GLU A 498 -11.20 15.28 24.56
C GLU A 498 -12.12 14.47 23.63
N LYS A 499 -11.59 13.94 22.52
CA LYS A 499 -12.32 13.12 21.55
C LYS A 499 -11.96 11.64 21.60
N ARG A 500 -10.91 11.25 22.34
CA ARG A 500 -10.44 9.85 22.41
C ARG A 500 -11.54 8.90 22.91
N ASP A 501 -12.28 9.30 23.94
CA ASP A 501 -13.38 8.52 24.50
C ASP A 501 -14.62 8.48 23.60
N LYS A 502 -14.71 9.35 22.58
CA LYS A 502 -15.80 9.33 21.59
C LYS A 502 -15.55 8.33 20.47
N ILE A 503 -14.29 8.00 20.19
CA ILE A 503 -13.90 7.04 19.14
C ILE A 503 -12.81 6.07 19.64
N PRO A 504 -13.01 5.35 20.76
CA PRO A 504 -11.98 4.50 21.36
C PRO A 504 -11.59 3.30 20.46
N ALA A 505 -12.49 2.82 19.60
CA ALA A 505 -12.23 1.63 18.78
C ALA A 505 -11.20 1.85 17.65
N PRO A 506 -11.17 3.01 16.96
CA PRO A 506 -10.09 3.30 16.02
C PRO A 506 -8.89 4.06 16.63
N THR A 507 -8.98 4.55 17.88
CA THR A 507 -7.88 5.26 18.56
C THR A 507 -6.84 4.27 19.09
N HIS A 508 -5.57 4.47 18.75
CA HIS A 508 -4.45 3.61 19.13
C HIS A 508 -4.00 3.91 20.56
N VAL A 509 -3.17 3.04 21.14
CA VAL A 509 -2.73 3.17 22.54
C VAL A 509 -1.90 4.43 22.79
N ASP A 510 -1.23 4.95 21.77
CA ASP A 510 -0.48 6.22 21.80
C ASP A 510 -1.37 7.45 21.50
N GLY A 511 -2.69 7.25 21.38
CA GLY A 511 -3.65 8.30 21.07
C GLY A 511 -3.74 8.67 19.59
N THR A 512 -3.06 7.95 18.69
CA THR A 512 -3.13 8.23 17.24
C THR A 512 -4.22 7.44 16.53
N GLY A 513 -4.57 7.84 15.31
CA GLY A 513 -5.45 7.10 14.41
C GLY A 513 -4.98 7.23 12.97
N ARG A 514 -4.92 6.11 12.24
CA ARG A 514 -4.55 6.10 10.81
C ARG A 514 -5.73 6.50 9.95
N LEU A 515 -5.84 7.78 9.68
CA LEU A 515 -7.05 8.44 9.20
C LEU A 515 -7.34 8.20 7.71
N GLN A 516 -8.59 7.91 7.37
CA GLN A 516 -9.17 8.17 6.05
C GLN A 516 -10.09 9.39 6.10
N THR A 517 -9.76 10.46 5.39
CA THR A 517 -10.70 11.57 5.14
C THR A 517 -11.59 11.26 3.94
N VAL A 518 -12.90 11.34 4.12
CA VAL A 518 -13.91 11.00 3.10
C VAL A 518 -14.62 12.26 2.66
N THR A 519 -14.57 12.57 1.37
CA THR A 519 -15.37 13.65 0.76
C THR A 519 -16.50 13.07 -0.06
N ARG A 520 -17.54 13.88 -0.29
CA ARG A 520 -18.69 13.48 -1.12
C ARG A 520 -18.27 13.25 -2.58
N GLU A 521 -17.33 14.04 -3.09
CA GLU A 521 -16.85 13.96 -4.47
C GLU A 521 -16.06 12.69 -4.73
N ALA A 522 -15.27 12.23 -3.75
CA ALA A 522 -14.45 11.03 -3.88
C ALA A 522 -15.28 9.75 -3.71
N ASN A 523 -16.19 9.71 -2.73
CA ASN A 523 -17.02 8.54 -2.47
C ASN A 523 -18.38 8.94 -1.87
N PRO A 524 -19.40 9.22 -2.71
CA PRO A 524 -20.68 9.75 -2.24
C PRO A 524 -21.45 8.75 -1.37
N ARG A 525 -21.45 7.45 -1.70
CA ARG A 525 -22.16 6.42 -0.93
C ARG A 525 -21.53 6.20 0.45
N TYR A 526 -20.20 6.19 0.53
CA TYR A 526 -19.51 6.04 1.81
C TYR A 526 -19.60 7.32 2.66
N HIS A 527 -19.56 8.51 2.03
CA HIS A 527 -19.86 9.78 2.70
C HIS A 527 -21.28 9.80 3.26
N ALA A 528 -22.27 9.35 2.50
CA ALA A 528 -23.66 9.25 2.95
C ALA A 528 -23.83 8.29 4.13
N LEU A 529 -23.14 7.14 4.13
CA LEU A 529 -23.12 6.21 5.26
C LEU A 529 -22.61 6.88 6.55
N ILE A 530 -21.47 7.55 6.47
CA ILE A 530 -20.86 8.22 7.63
C ILE A 530 -21.71 9.41 8.07
N SER A 531 -22.33 10.14 7.14
CA SER A 531 -23.26 11.22 7.44
C SER A 531 -24.51 10.71 8.16
N ALA A 532 -25.13 9.63 7.69
CA ALA A 532 -26.26 9.01 8.37
C ALA A 532 -25.87 8.49 9.77
N PHE A 533 -24.66 7.94 9.92
CA PHE A 533 -24.14 7.52 11.22
C PHE A 533 -23.94 8.71 12.17
N ARG A 534 -23.41 9.84 11.67
CA ARG A 534 -23.31 11.09 12.42
C ARG A 534 -24.67 11.58 12.87
N ASP A 535 -25.66 11.61 11.99
CA ASP A 535 -26.99 12.12 12.30
C ASP A 535 -27.68 11.25 13.38
N LEU A 536 -27.38 9.96 13.44
CA LEU A 536 -27.88 9.04 14.49
C LEU A 536 -27.12 9.13 15.82
N THR A 537 -25.81 9.43 15.79
CA THR A 537 -24.93 9.19 16.95
C THR A 537 -24.19 10.44 17.45
N GLY A 538 -24.21 11.53 16.68
CA GLY A 538 -23.37 12.70 16.85
C GLY A 538 -21.89 12.49 16.47
N VAL A 539 -21.50 11.33 15.95
CA VAL A 539 -20.09 10.99 15.64
C VAL A 539 -19.88 10.88 14.13
N PRO A 540 -19.07 11.75 13.49
CA PRO A 540 -18.81 11.75 12.05
C PRO A 540 -17.70 10.78 11.63
N VAL A 541 -17.54 9.68 12.36
CA VAL A 541 -16.48 8.69 12.21
C VAL A 541 -17.09 7.31 12.15
N VAL A 542 -16.49 6.40 11.39
CA VAL A 542 -16.72 4.95 11.49
C VAL A 542 -15.39 4.22 11.59
N LEU A 543 -15.35 3.06 12.23
CA LEU A 543 -14.20 2.17 12.16
C LEU A 543 -14.22 1.47 10.79
N ASN A 544 -13.09 1.50 10.08
CA ASN A 544 -12.91 0.84 8.79
C ASN A 544 -11.73 -0.15 8.83
N THR A 545 -11.93 -1.32 8.23
CA THR A 545 -10.87 -2.31 8.00
C THR A 545 -11.08 -3.06 6.70
N SER A 546 -10.04 -3.76 6.23
CA SER A 546 -10.08 -4.49 4.96
C SER A 546 -11.18 -5.56 4.96
N PHE A 547 -11.90 -5.74 3.86
CA PHE A 547 -12.85 -6.84 3.73
C PHE A 547 -12.12 -8.11 3.24
N ASN A 548 -11.72 -8.94 4.21
CA ASN A 548 -11.01 -10.21 4.02
C ASN A 548 -10.88 -10.98 5.36
N ASP A 549 -10.50 -12.24 5.28
CA ASP A 549 -9.99 -13.04 6.40
C ASP A 549 -8.60 -13.60 6.04
N ASN A 550 -7.55 -12.81 6.30
CA ASN A 550 -6.13 -13.11 6.03
C ASN A 550 -5.72 -13.41 4.56
N GLU A 551 -6.64 -13.30 3.62
CA GLU A 551 -6.48 -13.33 2.15
C GLU A 551 -6.38 -11.90 1.53
N PRO A 552 -6.21 -11.73 0.20
CA PRO A 552 -6.32 -10.42 -0.44
C PRO A 552 -7.69 -9.79 -0.20
N ILE A 553 -7.82 -8.47 -0.33
CA ILE A 553 -9.13 -7.80 -0.21
C ILE A 553 -10.10 -8.42 -1.24
N VAL A 554 -11.34 -8.71 -0.84
CA VAL A 554 -12.35 -9.27 -1.75
C VAL A 554 -12.54 -8.36 -2.96
N CYS A 555 -12.61 -8.95 -4.14
CA CYS A 555 -12.78 -8.28 -5.42
C CYS A 555 -14.17 -8.54 -5.99
N ARG A 556 -14.57 -9.82 -6.10
CA ARG A 556 -15.83 -10.26 -6.71
C ARG A 556 -16.99 -10.31 -5.70
N PRO A 557 -18.26 -10.16 -6.13
CA PRO A 557 -19.41 -10.31 -5.24
C PRO A 557 -19.43 -11.67 -4.52
N GLN A 558 -19.09 -12.75 -5.23
CA GLN A 558 -18.98 -14.09 -4.63
C GLN A 558 -17.97 -14.14 -3.48
N GLU A 559 -16.79 -13.54 -3.65
CA GLU A 559 -15.75 -13.52 -2.62
C GLU A 559 -16.21 -12.77 -1.36
N ALA A 560 -17.01 -11.70 -1.52
CA ALA A 560 -17.60 -10.97 -0.40
C ALA A 560 -18.67 -11.80 0.32
N ILE A 561 -19.51 -12.54 -0.41
CA ILE A 561 -20.48 -13.49 0.16
C ILE A 561 -19.75 -14.60 0.91
N ASP A 562 -18.74 -15.23 0.30
CA ASP A 562 -17.96 -16.31 0.91
C ASP A 562 -17.28 -15.84 2.21
N CYS A 563 -16.70 -14.64 2.20
CA CYS A 563 -16.11 -14.04 3.39
C CYS A 563 -17.17 -13.75 4.46
N PHE A 564 -18.33 -13.22 4.10
CA PHE A 564 -19.45 -12.99 5.02
C PHE A 564 -19.99 -14.28 5.65
N LEU A 565 -20.12 -15.36 4.85
CA LEU A 565 -20.60 -16.66 5.31
C LEU A 565 -19.59 -17.37 6.21
N ARG A 566 -18.31 -17.31 5.87
CA ARG A 566 -17.23 -17.95 6.65
C ARG A 566 -16.93 -17.21 7.96
N THR A 567 -17.14 -15.90 7.99
CA THR A 567 -16.91 -15.09 9.19
C THR A 567 -18.20 -14.88 9.98
N GLN A 568 -18.09 -14.33 11.18
CA GLN A 568 -19.27 -13.95 11.97
C GLN A 568 -19.65 -12.49 11.72
N MET A 569 -19.78 -12.04 10.47
CA MET A 569 -20.37 -10.73 10.18
C MET A 569 -21.89 -10.76 10.41
N ASP A 570 -22.45 -9.64 10.87
CA ASP A 570 -23.87 -9.54 11.21
C ASP A 570 -24.73 -9.20 9.99
N ALA A 571 -24.21 -8.37 9.09
CA ALA A 571 -24.85 -8.00 7.83
C ALA A 571 -23.81 -7.77 6.72
N LEU A 572 -24.28 -7.82 5.48
CA LEU A 572 -23.51 -7.54 4.28
C LEU A 572 -24.33 -6.65 3.35
N VAL A 573 -23.75 -5.52 2.96
CA VAL A 573 -24.25 -4.69 1.87
C VAL A 573 -23.45 -4.97 0.61
N LEU A 574 -24.14 -5.37 -0.46
CA LEU A 574 -23.61 -5.64 -1.80
C LEU A 574 -24.36 -4.78 -2.81
N GLY A 575 -23.74 -3.69 -3.28
CA GLY A 575 -24.44 -2.72 -4.11
C GLY A 575 -25.68 -2.19 -3.38
N ASP A 576 -26.86 -2.42 -3.94
CA ASP A 576 -28.14 -1.95 -3.37
C ASP A 576 -28.83 -3.01 -2.49
N PHE A 577 -28.20 -4.18 -2.28
CA PHE A 577 -28.75 -5.28 -1.51
C PHE A 577 -28.18 -5.33 -0.09
N LEU A 578 -29.07 -5.33 0.90
CA LEU A 578 -28.75 -5.64 2.29
C LEU A 578 -29.10 -7.10 2.58
N VAL A 579 -28.08 -7.87 2.95
CA VAL A 579 -28.20 -9.24 3.44
C VAL A 579 -27.97 -9.23 4.94
N SER A 580 -28.88 -9.82 5.73
CA SER A 580 -28.70 -9.95 7.18
C SER A 580 -29.17 -11.29 7.72
N ARG A 581 -28.56 -11.75 8.81
CA ARG A 581 -28.99 -12.96 9.52
C ARG A 581 -30.36 -12.70 10.16
N ARG A 582 -31.30 -13.63 10.02
CA ARG A 582 -32.61 -13.56 10.70
C ARG A 582 -32.48 -13.69 12.21
#